data_AF-A0A534RVH6-F1
#
_entry.id   AF-A0A534RVH6-F1
#
_cell.length_a   1.000
_cell.length_b   1.000
_cell.length_c   1.000
_cell.angle_alpha   90.00
_cell.angle_beta   90.00
_cell.angle_gamma   90.00
#
_symmetry.space_group_name_H-M   'P 1'
#
loop_
_entity.id
_entity.type
_entity.pdbx_description
1 polymer ?
#
loop_
_entity_poly.entity_id
_entity_poly.type
_entity_poly.pdbx_seq_one_letter_code
_entity_poly.pdbx_strand_id
1 'polypeptide(L)'
;VPAAVVDGTLDELVPRLASGDVVVDGGNSFYQDDIERAKRLAARGLHYVDCGTSGGVWGLERGYCLMIGGEREIVRRLDPLFATLAPGAGSLPRTPGREKRAGTAEQGYLHCGPNGAGHFVKMVHNGIEYGLMAAYAEGLNILRHADVGKRSRAADAETTPLRNPEYYRYDLDLADIAEVWRRGSVIASWLLDLTAAALASDPTLERFPGRVSDSGEGRWTLDAAIDEAVPAHVLAAALFERFASRGEADFQDRLLSAMRYEFGGHLAPGAGR
;
A
#
# COMPACT_ATOMS: atom_id res chain seq x y z
N VAL A 1 1.82 13.36 -13.27
CA VAL A 1 0.39 13.38 -13.70
C VAL A 1 -0.23 12.02 -13.40
N PRO A 2 -1.56 11.82 -13.43
CA PRO A 2 -2.14 10.48 -13.34
C PRO A 2 -1.53 9.53 -14.37
N ALA A 3 -1.32 8.25 -14.00
CA ALA A 3 -0.63 7.27 -14.87
C ALA A 3 -1.26 7.17 -16.27
N ALA A 4 -2.59 7.18 -16.35
CA ALA A 4 -3.35 7.07 -17.59
C ALA A 4 -3.16 8.24 -18.58
N VAL A 5 -2.59 9.37 -18.15
CA VAL A 5 -2.37 10.55 -19.03
C VAL A 5 -0.90 10.83 -19.31
N VAL A 6 0.02 9.98 -18.83
CA VAL A 6 1.46 10.17 -19.01
C VAL A 6 1.81 10.18 -20.50
N ASP A 7 1.32 9.22 -21.29
CA ASP A 7 1.68 9.15 -22.71
C ASP A 7 1.16 10.33 -23.53
N GLY A 8 -0.07 10.78 -23.28
CA GLY A 8 -0.59 12.00 -23.92
C GLY A 8 0.23 13.24 -23.53
N THR A 9 0.69 13.33 -22.28
CA THR A 9 1.57 14.41 -21.82
C THR A 9 2.93 14.36 -22.51
N LEU A 10 3.49 13.16 -22.69
CA LEU A 10 4.75 12.96 -23.40
C LEU A 10 4.62 13.35 -24.88
N ASP A 11 3.51 13.00 -25.53
CA ASP A 11 3.29 13.34 -26.94
C ASP A 11 3.26 14.86 -27.18
N GLU A 12 2.77 15.65 -26.22
CA GLU A 12 2.80 17.11 -26.26
C GLU A 12 4.16 17.71 -25.86
N LEU A 13 4.86 17.09 -24.93
CA LEU A 13 6.11 17.59 -24.37
C LEU A 13 7.30 17.33 -25.29
N VAL A 14 7.44 16.10 -25.78
CA VAL A 14 8.61 15.61 -26.52
C VAL A 14 8.95 16.45 -27.77
N PRO A 15 7.99 16.94 -28.58
CA PRO A 15 8.29 17.82 -29.71
C PRO A 15 8.95 19.15 -29.34
N ARG A 16 8.92 19.55 -28.06
CA ARG A 16 9.48 20.81 -27.54
C ARG A 16 10.84 20.63 -26.85
N LEU A 17 11.35 19.39 -26.75
CA LEU A 17 12.61 19.05 -26.09
C LEU A 17 13.76 18.95 -27.09
N ALA A 18 14.98 19.13 -26.60
CA ALA A 18 16.22 18.98 -27.35
C ALA A 18 16.99 17.71 -26.92
N SER A 19 17.85 17.20 -27.80
CA SER A 19 18.72 16.06 -27.46
C SER A 19 19.56 16.36 -26.19
N GLY A 20 19.61 15.40 -25.28
CA GLY A 20 20.28 15.52 -23.98
C GLY A 20 19.38 16.03 -22.85
N ASP A 21 18.14 16.43 -23.14
CA ASP A 21 17.12 16.71 -22.13
C ASP A 21 16.68 15.43 -21.40
N VAL A 22 16.23 15.59 -20.16
CA VAL A 22 15.78 14.51 -19.30
C VAL A 22 14.33 14.71 -18.92
N VAL A 23 13.50 13.69 -19.13
CA VAL A 23 12.12 13.63 -18.63
C VAL A 23 12.10 12.71 -17.42
N VAL A 24 11.57 13.22 -16.30
CA VAL A 24 11.39 12.44 -15.07
C VAL A 24 9.89 12.16 -14.88
N ASP A 25 9.50 10.89 -14.87
CA ASP A 25 8.17 10.49 -14.41
C ASP A 25 8.24 10.15 -12.91
N GLY A 26 7.71 11.05 -12.09
CA GLY A 26 7.62 10.87 -10.64
C GLY A 26 6.26 10.32 -10.18
N GLY A 27 5.44 9.84 -11.10
CA GLY A 27 4.08 9.36 -10.83
C GLY A 27 4.03 7.95 -10.24
N ASN A 28 2.87 7.32 -10.44
CA ASN A 28 2.61 5.92 -10.10
C ASN A 28 2.41 5.14 -11.41
N SER A 29 3.40 5.18 -12.29
CA SER A 29 3.38 4.45 -13.57
C SER A 29 3.75 2.98 -13.37
N PHE A 30 3.26 2.12 -14.25
CA PHE A 30 3.68 0.73 -14.28
C PHE A 30 5.07 0.62 -14.90
N TYR A 31 5.97 -0.13 -14.26
CA TYR A 31 7.40 -0.13 -14.63
C TYR A 31 7.68 -0.58 -16.07
N GLN A 32 6.81 -1.41 -16.66
CA GLN A 32 6.96 -1.84 -18.05
C GLN A 32 6.70 -0.69 -19.03
N ASP A 33 5.78 0.23 -18.69
CA ASP A 33 5.56 1.44 -19.49
C ASP A 33 6.82 2.32 -19.48
N ASP A 34 7.52 2.41 -18.35
CA ASP A 34 8.79 3.16 -18.26
C ASP A 34 9.87 2.60 -19.16
N ILE A 35 9.95 1.27 -19.27
CA ILE A 35 10.90 0.59 -20.15
C ILE A 35 10.60 0.96 -21.62
N GLU A 36 9.34 0.93 -22.03
CA GLU A 36 8.95 1.29 -23.39
C GLU A 36 9.08 2.80 -23.68
N ARG A 37 8.72 3.65 -22.70
CA ARG A 37 8.89 5.11 -22.78
C ARG A 37 10.37 5.47 -22.90
N ALA A 38 11.24 4.86 -22.12
CA ALA A 38 12.68 5.08 -22.19
C ALA A 38 13.24 4.72 -23.57
N LYS A 39 12.85 3.57 -24.14
CA LYS A 39 13.25 3.18 -25.51
C LYS A 39 12.78 4.21 -26.55
N ARG A 40 11.51 4.64 -26.46
CA ARG A 40 10.93 5.64 -27.37
C ARG A 40 11.66 6.98 -27.31
N LEU A 41 12.00 7.45 -26.12
CA LEU A 41 12.68 8.74 -25.91
C LEU A 41 14.16 8.68 -26.31
N ALA A 42 14.83 7.56 -26.04
CA ALA A 42 16.22 7.34 -26.44
C ALA A 42 16.42 7.45 -27.97
N ALA A 43 15.45 6.97 -28.76
CA ALA A 43 15.47 7.10 -30.22
C ALA A 43 15.47 8.57 -30.72
N ARG A 44 15.10 9.53 -29.86
CA ARG A 44 15.13 10.98 -30.13
C ARG A 44 16.29 11.69 -29.43
N GLY A 45 17.21 10.94 -28.83
CA GLY A 45 18.34 11.49 -28.07
C GLY A 45 17.92 12.10 -26.72
N LEU A 46 16.76 11.71 -26.19
CA LEU A 46 16.25 12.15 -24.89
C LEU A 46 16.48 11.07 -23.83
N HIS A 47 16.64 11.49 -22.58
CA HIS A 47 16.76 10.57 -21.44
C HIS A 47 15.45 10.49 -20.67
N TYR A 48 15.14 9.31 -20.15
CA TYR A 48 13.98 9.07 -19.31
C TYR A 48 14.43 8.53 -17.97
N VAL A 49 13.80 9.01 -16.90
CA VAL A 49 14.06 8.58 -15.52
C VAL A 49 12.71 8.33 -14.85
N ASP A 50 12.49 7.13 -14.36
CA ASP A 50 11.36 6.79 -13.51
C ASP A 50 11.74 7.02 -12.04
N CYS A 51 10.85 7.65 -11.26
CA CYS A 51 11.11 8.02 -9.87
C CYS A 51 9.90 7.73 -8.99
N GLY A 52 9.85 6.52 -8.46
CA GLY A 52 8.86 6.14 -7.47
C GLY A 52 9.00 6.99 -6.21
N THR A 53 7.97 7.78 -5.91
CA THR A 53 7.98 8.75 -4.80
C THR A 53 7.06 8.30 -3.67
N SER A 54 7.56 8.24 -2.43
CA SER A 54 6.78 7.88 -1.22
C SER A 54 6.91 8.97 -0.13
N GLY A 55 5.88 9.13 0.70
CA GLY A 55 5.80 10.14 1.77
C GLY A 55 4.50 10.96 1.76
N GLY A 56 3.79 10.98 0.62
CA GLY A 56 2.51 11.68 0.48
C GLY A 56 2.61 13.17 0.81
N VAL A 57 1.54 13.73 1.40
CA VAL A 57 1.47 15.17 1.73
C VAL A 57 2.53 15.64 2.73
N TRP A 58 3.14 14.72 3.49
CA TRP A 58 4.14 15.05 4.50
C TRP A 58 5.54 15.27 3.93
N GLY A 59 5.78 14.87 2.69
CA GLY A 59 7.11 14.98 2.09
C GLY A 59 7.57 16.42 1.85
N LEU A 60 6.66 17.40 1.81
CA LEU A 60 7.05 18.81 1.73
C LEU A 60 7.88 19.26 2.95
N GLU A 61 7.52 18.78 4.14
CA GLU A 61 8.20 19.14 5.39
C GLU A 61 9.29 18.13 5.77
N ARG A 62 9.10 16.85 5.41
CA ARG A 62 9.95 15.74 5.87
C ARG A 62 10.88 15.17 4.80
N GLY A 63 10.74 15.62 3.55
CA GLY A 63 11.36 15.00 2.38
C GLY A 63 10.63 13.74 1.92
N TYR A 64 10.88 13.34 0.68
CA TYR A 64 10.27 12.19 0.02
C TYR A 64 11.25 11.03 -0.09
N CYS A 65 10.79 9.80 0.16
CA CYS A 65 11.57 8.61 -0.19
C CYS A 65 11.52 8.42 -1.72
N LEU A 66 12.68 8.40 -2.39
CA LEU A 66 12.78 8.36 -3.85
C LEU A 66 13.48 7.09 -4.35
N MET A 67 12.80 6.32 -5.18
CA MET A 67 13.29 5.09 -5.80
C MET A 67 13.44 5.34 -7.30
N ILE A 68 14.69 5.37 -7.79
CA ILE A 68 15.03 5.98 -9.08
C ILE A 68 15.52 4.90 -10.05
N GLY A 69 14.92 4.82 -11.22
CA GLY A 69 15.34 4.00 -12.35
C GLY A 69 15.83 4.87 -13.52
N GLY A 70 16.90 4.44 -14.18
CA GLY A 70 17.43 5.12 -15.36
C GLY A 70 18.93 4.95 -15.58
N GLU A 71 19.43 5.61 -16.61
CA GLU A 71 20.86 5.61 -16.95
C GLU A 71 21.70 6.21 -15.83
N ARG A 72 22.77 5.51 -15.42
CA ARG A 72 23.59 5.88 -14.25
C ARG A 72 24.13 7.30 -14.31
N GLU A 73 24.68 7.72 -15.46
CA GLU A 73 25.27 9.06 -15.58
C GLU A 73 24.21 10.17 -15.59
N ILE A 74 23.00 9.87 -16.09
CA ILE A 74 21.87 10.80 -16.05
C ILE A 74 21.32 10.94 -14.63
N VAL A 75 21.15 9.82 -13.92
CA VAL A 75 20.74 9.84 -12.51
C VAL A 75 21.78 10.58 -11.66
N ARG A 76 23.08 10.38 -11.90
CA ARG A 76 24.15 11.12 -11.23
C ARG A 76 24.09 12.63 -11.54
N ARG A 77 23.81 13.02 -12.78
CA ARG A 77 23.61 14.43 -13.14
C ARG A 77 22.45 15.07 -12.37
N LEU A 78 21.42 14.28 -12.04
CA LEU A 78 20.24 14.70 -11.27
C LEU A 78 20.40 14.57 -9.75
N ASP A 79 21.56 14.15 -9.25
CA ASP A 79 21.82 13.95 -7.81
C ASP A 79 21.43 15.17 -6.95
N PRO A 80 21.75 16.44 -7.31
CA PRO A 80 21.35 17.59 -6.52
C PRO A 80 19.82 17.75 -6.40
N LEU A 81 19.05 17.35 -7.42
CA LEU A 81 17.59 17.38 -7.41
C LEU A 81 17.04 16.35 -6.42
N PHE A 82 17.55 15.12 -6.45
CA PHE A 82 17.10 14.06 -5.54
C PHE A 82 17.51 14.34 -4.10
N ALA A 83 18.73 14.83 -3.89
CA ALA A 83 19.22 15.22 -2.56
C ALA A 83 18.38 16.36 -1.95
N THR A 84 17.87 17.29 -2.76
CA THR A 84 17.01 18.40 -2.29
C THR A 84 15.61 17.90 -1.89
N LEU A 85 15.06 16.94 -2.63
CA LEU A 85 13.72 16.41 -2.40
C LEU A 85 13.67 15.36 -1.29
N ALA A 86 14.77 14.65 -1.04
CA ALA A 86 14.83 13.59 -0.06
C ALA A 86 14.98 14.11 1.39
N PRO A 87 14.68 13.29 2.42
CA PRO A 87 14.78 13.69 3.83
C PRO A 87 16.20 14.03 4.30
N GLY A 88 17.23 13.58 3.57
CA GLY A 88 18.59 13.52 4.07
C GLY A 88 18.74 12.44 5.15
N ALA A 89 19.84 12.49 5.91
CA ALA A 89 20.09 11.54 7.00
C ALA A 89 19.02 11.57 8.11
N GLY A 90 18.27 12.67 8.21
CA GLY A 90 17.21 12.86 9.21
C GLY A 90 17.72 12.71 10.65
N SER A 91 16.83 12.29 11.54
CA SER A 91 17.11 12.01 12.96
C SER A 91 17.21 10.52 13.29
N LEU A 92 17.07 9.65 12.28
CA LEU A 92 17.12 8.21 12.49
C LEU A 92 18.56 7.79 12.84
N PRO A 93 18.74 6.93 13.87
CA PRO A 93 20.03 6.34 14.14
C PRO A 93 20.55 5.61 12.91
N ARG A 94 21.81 5.86 12.57
CA ARG A 94 22.47 5.17 11.47
C ARG A 94 22.43 3.67 11.73
N THR A 95 22.01 2.88 10.74
CA THR A 95 21.92 1.42 10.90
C THR A 95 23.32 0.84 11.11
N PRO A 96 23.54 0.02 12.17
CA PRO A 96 24.84 -0.61 12.41
C PRO A 96 25.35 -1.39 11.20
N GLY A 97 26.61 -1.17 10.80
CA GLY A 97 27.23 -1.81 9.65
C GLY A 97 27.10 -1.03 8.33
N ARG A 98 26.29 0.04 8.28
CA ARG A 98 26.14 0.87 7.08
C ARG A 98 27.35 1.73 6.78
N GLU A 99 28.21 1.99 7.76
CA GLU A 99 29.49 2.67 7.56
C GLU A 99 30.38 1.97 6.52
N LYS A 100 30.14 0.69 6.24
CA LYS A 100 30.87 -0.12 5.26
C LYS A 100 30.30 -0.02 3.84
N ARG A 101 29.18 0.67 3.63
CA ARG A 101 28.52 0.80 2.31
C ARG A 101 28.45 2.27 1.90
N ALA A 102 28.82 2.55 0.66
CA ALA A 102 28.66 3.87 0.04
C ALA A 102 27.27 4.01 -0.60
N GLY A 103 26.98 5.22 -1.10
CA GLY A 103 25.76 5.55 -1.82
C GLY A 103 24.79 6.40 -1.02
N THR A 104 23.61 6.61 -1.60
CA THR A 104 22.67 7.65 -1.19
C THR A 104 21.51 7.14 -0.34
N ALA A 105 21.42 5.82 -0.12
CA ALA A 105 20.28 5.20 0.58
C ALA A 105 20.03 5.79 1.97
N GLU A 106 21.09 6.18 2.70
CA GLU A 106 20.96 6.81 4.03
C GLU A 106 20.43 8.25 3.96
N GLN A 107 20.33 8.84 2.77
CA GLN A 107 19.75 10.15 2.52
C GLN A 107 18.26 10.07 2.10
N GLY A 108 17.71 8.85 1.99
CA GLY A 108 16.31 8.61 1.61
C GLY A 108 16.04 8.60 0.10
N TYR A 109 17.07 8.52 -0.74
CA TYR A 109 16.90 8.25 -2.18
C TYR A 109 17.89 7.21 -2.70
N LEU A 110 17.50 6.44 -3.72
CA LEU A 110 18.30 5.34 -4.23
C LEU A 110 18.17 5.20 -5.74
N HIS A 111 19.32 5.13 -6.44
CA HIS A 111 19.36 4.59 -7.80
C HIS A 111 19.18 3.07 -7.75
N CYS A 112 17.97 2.61 -8.02
CA CYS A 112 17.56 1.22 -7.91
C CYS A 112 18.07 0.35 -9.08
N GLY A 113 18.29 0.95 -10.24
CA GLY A 113 18.73 0.23 -11.44
C GLY A 113 18.46 0.97 -12.75
N PRO A 114 18.43 0.26 -13.89
CA PRO A 114 18.07 0.85 -15.18
C PRO A 114 16.58 1.28 -15.20
N ASN A 115 16.13 1.79 -16.34
CA ASN A 115 14.73 2.21 -16.52
C ASN A 115 13.72 1.14 -16.08
N GLY A 116 12.69 1.57 -15.37
CA GLY A 116 11.67 0.76 -14.71
C GLY A 116 12.02 0.34 -13.28
N ALA A 117 13.31 0.30 -12.90
CA ALA A 117 13.69 -0.21 -11.58
C ALA A 117 13.17 0.64 -10.42
N GLY A 118 13.03 1.96 -10.60
CA GLY A 118 12.51 2.86 -9.57
C GLY A 118 11.03 2.61 -9.30
N HIS A 119 10.22 2.62 -10.36
CA HIS A 119 8.79 2.30 -10.25
C HIS A 119 8.52 0.86 -9.83
N PHE A 120 9.36 -0.11 -10.22
CA PHE A 120 9.24 -1.50 -9.74
C PHE A 120 9.43 -1.59 -8.21
N VAL A 121 10.47 -0.96 -7.67
CA VAL A 121 10.70 -0.95 -6.21
C VAL A 121 9.56 -0.23 -5.48
N LYS A 122 9.07 0.90 -6.03
CA LYS A 122 7.93 1.62 -5.47
C LYS A 122 6.62 0.83 -5.53
N MET A 123 6.41 0.05 -6.59
CA MET A 123 5.28 -0.85 -6.71
C MET A 123 5.26 -1.85 -5.55
N VAL A 124 6.39 -2.54 -5.33
CA VAL A 124 6.52 -3.50 -4.22
C VAL A 124 6.41 -2.81 -2.85
N HIS A 125 6.95 -1.59 -2.69
CA HIS A 125 6.73 -0.79 -1.49
C HIS A 125 5.23 -0.62 -1.18
N ASN A 126 4.41 -0.28 -2.18
CA ASN A 126 2.96 -0.15 -1.98
C ASN A 126 2.28 -1.50 -1.69
N GLY A 127 2.74 -2.59 -2.31
CA GLY A 127 2.27 -3.93 -1.95
C GLY A 127 2.53 -4.26 -0.48
N ILE A 128 3.73 -3.96 0.03
CA ILE A 128 4.08 -4.12 1.45
C ILE A 128 3.20 -3.21 2.33
N GLU A 129 3.01 -1.95 1.94
CA GLU A 129 2.12 -1.01 2.65
C GLU A 129 0.71 -1.60 2.83
N TYR A 130 0.16 -2.25 1.79
CA TYR A 130 -1.17 -2.87 1.87
C TYR A 130 -1.19 -3.98 2.94
N GLY A 131 -0.19 -4.86 2.95
CA GLY A 131 -0.08 -5.93 3.94
C GLY A 131 0.05 -5.41 5.38
N LEU A 132 0.85 -4.35 5.59
CA LEU A 132 1.00 -3.73 6.91
C LEU A 132 -0.30 -3.12 7.41
N MET A 133 -1.03 -2.40 6.55
CA MET A 133 -2.33 -1.82 6.89
C MET A 133 -3.35 -2.91 7.24
N ALA A 134 -3.42 -3.98 6.45
CA ALA A 134 -4.32 -5.11 6.69
C ALA A 134 -4.04 -5.76 8.06
N ALA A 135 -2.77 -6.00 8.40
CA ALA A 135 -2.39 -6.58 9.69
C ALA A 135 -2.88 -5.75 10.88
N TYR A 136 -2.74 -4.41 10.83
CA TYR A 136 -3.29 -3.54 11.88
C TYR A 136 -4.82 -3.54 11.89
N ALA A 137 -5.46 -3.49 10.72
CA ALA A 137 -6.91 -3.47 10.60
C ALA A 137 -7.56 -4.74 11.16
N GLU A 138 -7.07 -5.92 10.77
CA GLU A 138 -7.52 -7.21 11.30
C GLU A 138 -7.32 -7.29 12.82
N GLY A 139 -6.12 -6.95 13.30
CA GLY A 139 -5.79 -7.00 14.73
C GLY A 139 -6.67 -6.09 15.59
N LEU A 140 -6.87 -4.85 15.16
CA LEU A 140 -7.76 -3.91 15.85
C LEU A 140 -9.23 -4.32 15.75
N ASN A 141 -9.65 -4.94 14.64
CA ASN A 141 -11.00 -5.45 14.49
C ASN A 141 -11.29 -6.62 15.46
N ILE A 142 -10.30 -7.48 15.74
CA ILE A 142 -10.40 -8.51 16.78
C ILE A 142 -10.60 -7.83 18.15
N LEU A 143 -9.80 -6.83 18.49
CA LEU A 143 -9.94 -6.09 19.75
C LEU A 143 -11.28 -5.36 19.85
N ARG A 144 -11.78 -4.79 18.76
CA ARG A 144 -13.10 -4.16 18.67
C ARG A 144 -14.24 -5.12 19.02
N HIS A 145 -14.08 -6.40 18.71
CA HIS A 145 -15.08 -7.45 18.95
C HIS A 145 -14.83 -8.24 20.23
N ALA A 146 -13.90 -7.80 21.09
CA ALA A 146 -13.58 -8.45 22.36
C ALA A 146 -14.68 -8.33 23.43
N ASP A 147 -15.78 -7.65 23.13
CA ASP A 147 -17.00 -7.49 23.93
C ASP A 147 -18.13 -8.46 23.52
N VAL A 148 -17.91 -9.34 22.55
CA VAL A 148 -18.96 -10.16 21.92
C VAL A 148 -19.82 -10.97 22.92
N GLY A 149 -19.26 -11.36 24.07
CA GLY A 149 -19.96 -12.06 25.14
C GLY A 149 -20.95 -11.20 25.95
N LYS A 150 -20.94 -9.86 25.76
CA LYS A 150 -21.97 -8.95 26.31
C LYS A 150 -23.21 -8.85 25.43
N ARG A 151 -23.11 -9.25 24.16
CA ARG A 151 -24.18 -9.07 23.17
C ARG A 151 -25.15 -10.25 23.24
N SER A 152 -26.45 -9.97 23.22
CA SER A 152 -27.46 -11.03 23.08
C SER A 152 -27.40 -11.57 21.66
N ARG A 153 -27.37 -12.91 21.51
CA ARG A 153 -27.41 -13.59 20.21
C ARG A 153 -28.59 -14.54 20.18
N ALA A 154 -29.34 -14.53 19.08
CA ALA A 154 -30.31 -15.58 18.82
C ALA A 154 -29.57 -16.91 18.65
N ALA A 155 -30.10 -17.99 19.22
CA ALA A 155 -29.64 -19.32 18.91
C ALA A 155 -30.29 -19.75 17.59
N ASP A 156 -29.48 -19.91 16.55
CA ASP A 156 -29.91 -20.44 15.26
C ASP A 156 -28.99 -21.59 14.80
N ALA A 157 -29.45 -22.34 13.79
CA ALA A 157 -28.70 -23.47 13.25
C ALA A 157 -27.55 -23.03 12.33
N GLU A 158 -27.47 -21.75 11.97
CA GLU A 158 -26.57 -21.23 10.95
C GLU A 158 -25.31 -20.57 11.55
N THR A 159 -25.32 -20.27 12.84
CA THR A 159 -24.26 -19.55 13.55
C THR A 159 -23.68 -20.37 14.69
N THR A 160 -22.36 -20.49 14.72
CA THR A 160 -21.66 -21.20 15.79
C THR A 160 -21.85 -20.45 17.13
N PRO A 161 -22.39 -21.11 18.18
CA PRO A 161 -22.54 -20.49 19.49
C PRO A 161 -21.19 -20.11 20.11
N LEU A 162 -21.16 -18.98 20.83
CA LEU A 162 -19.98 -18.60 21.62
C LEU A 162 -19.91 -19.48 22.86
N ARG A 163 -18.92 -20.39 22.90
CA ARG A 163 -18.81 -21.42 23.95
C ARG A 163 -18.66 -20.85 25.36
N ASN A 164 -17.84 -19.81 25.53
CA ASN A 164 -17.50 -19.20 26.83
C ASN A 164 -17.63 -17.67 26.74
N PRO A 165 -18.86 -17.10 26.77
CA PRO A 165 -19.07 -15.66 26.61
C PRO A 165 -18.40 -14.81 27.70
N GLU A 166 -18.19 -15.36 28.89
CA GLU A 166 -17.52 -14.70 30.01
C GLU A 166 -16.08 -14.26 29.70
N TYR A 167 -15.40 -14.90 28.75
CA TYR A 167 -14.04 -14.55 28.34
C TYR A 167 -13.98 -13.42 27.31
N TYR A 168 -15.11 -12.93 26.82
CA TYR A 168 -15.18 -11.89 25.78
C TYR A 168 -16.09 -10.75 26.24
N ARG A 169 -15.76 -10.15 27.38
CA ARG A 169 -16.51 -9.05 28.00
C ARG A 169 -15.64 -7.81 28.19
N TYR A 170 -14.73 -7.54 27.26
CA TYR A 170 -13.81 -6.41 27.35
C TYR A 170 -14.36 -5.19 26.60
N ASP A 171 -14.52 -4.06 27.30
CA ASP A 171 -14.73 -2.75 26.65
C ASP A 171 -13.35 -2.11 26.48
N LEU A 172 -12.73 -2.34 25.33
CA LEU A 172 -11.38 -1.86 25.05
C LEU A 172 -11.41 -0.49 24.39
N ASP A 173 -10.56 0.42 24.88
CA ASP A 173 -10.30 1.69 24.22
C ASP A 173 -9.21 1.51 23.16
N LEU A 174 -9.61 1.49 21.89
CA LEU A 174 -8.68 1.27 20.79
C LEU A 174 -7.77 2.47 20.52
N ALA A 175 -8.19 3.69 20.88
CA ALA A 175 -7.36 4.87 20.73
C ALA A 175 -6.18 4.80 21.71
N ASP A 176 -6.46 4.48 22.98
CA ASP A 176 -5.43 4.30 24.01
C ASP A 176 -4.53 3.09 23.72
N ILE A 177 -5.09 1.99 23.21
CA ILE A 177 -4.29 0.81 22.81
C ILE A 177 -3.35 1.14 21.65
N ALA A 178 -3.84 1.84 20.62
CA ALA A 178 -2.98 2.27 19.53
C ALA A 178 -1.88 3.22 20.03
N GLU A 179 -2.21 4.15 20.95
CA GLU A 179 -1.28 5.10 21.52
C GLU A 179 -0.20 4.44 22.41
N VAL A 180 -0.56 3.46 23.24
CA VAL A 180 0.42 2.76 24.09
C VAL A 180 1.40 1.94 23.26
N TRP A 181 0.96 1.33 22.16
CA TRP A 181 1.83 0.56 21.27
C TRP A 181 2.90 1.39 20.56
N ARG A 182 2.76 2.71 20.50
CA ARG A 182 3.76 3.59 19.87
C ARG A 182 5.08 3.67 20.64
N ARG A 183 5.09 3.24 21.91
CA ARG A 183 6.26 3.40 22.80
C ARG A 183 6.73 2.05 23.32
N GLY A 184 7.88 1.61 22.84
CA GLY A 184 8.56 0.39 23.31
C GLY A 184 7.98 -0.94 22.81
N SER A 185 6.91 -0.92 22.01
CA SER A 185 6.41 -2.13 21.37
C SER A 185 7.19 -2.47 20.09
N VAL A 186 7.14 -3.75 19.70
CA VAL A 186 7.77 -4.26 18.46
C VAL A 186 7.06 -3.73 17.21
N ILE A 187 5.79 -3.34 17.32
CA ILE A 187 4.95 -2.93 16.19
C ILE A 187 4.86 -1.40 16.05
N ALA A 188 5.73 -0.64 16.73
CA ALA A 188 5.79 0.80 16.54
C ALA A 188 6.21 1.12 15.09
N SER A 189 5.38 1.89 14.40
CA SER A 189 5.60 2.25 13.00
C SER A 189 4.86 3.54 12.64
N TRP A 190 5.18 4.12 11.48
CA TRP A 190 4.46 5.29 10.97
C TRP A 190 2.97 5.03 10.72
N LEU A 191 2.61 3.83 10.22
CA LEU A 191 1.20 3.47 10.03
C LEU A 191 0.46 3.36 11.37
N LEU A 192 1.13 2.93 12.44
CA LEU A 192 0.56 2.95 13.78
C LEU A 192 0.35 4.38 14.29
N ASP A 193 1.31 5.30 14.05
CA ASP A 193 1.15 6.71 14.40
C ASP A 193 -0.11 7.31 13.73
N LEU A 194 -0.31 7.02 12.45
CA LEU A 194 -1.50 7.45 11.71
C LEU A 194 -2.79 6.82 12.25
N THR A 195 -2.73 5.54 12.62
CA THR A 195 -3.87 4.81 13.19
C THR A 195 -4.28 5.38 14.55
N ALA A 196 -3.31 5.64 15.44
CA ALA A 196 -3.56 6.27 16.72
C ALA A 196 -4.16 7.67 16.56
N ALA A 197 -3.63 8.48 15.64
CA ALA A 197 -4.18 9.81 15.36
C ALA A 197 -5.64 9.75 14.84
N ALA A 198 -5.93 8.80 13.94
CA ALA A 198 -7.28 8.61 13.41
C ALA A 198 -8.28 8.21 14.51
N LEU A 199 -7.92 7.22 15.33
CA LEU A 199 -8.76 6.72 16.43
C LEU A 199 -8.93 7.74 17.55
N ALA A 200 -7.90 8.51 17.88
CA ALA A 200 -8.01 9.59 18.87
C ALA A 200 -8.98 10.69 18.40
N SER A 201 -9.05 10.94 17.09
CA SER A 201 -9.97 11.93 16.54
C SER A 201 -11.39 11.39 16.30
N ASP A 202 -11.54 10.11 16.02
CA ASP A 202 -12.82 9.43 15.77
C ASP A 202 -12.73 7.96 16.21
N PRO A 203 -13.07 7.65 17.48
CA PRO A 203 -12.90 6.30 18.03
C PRO A 203 -13.75 5.22 17.38
N THR A 204 -14.80 5.59 16.64
CA THR A 204 -15.68 4.64 15.92
C THR A 204 -15.46 4.62 14.42
N LEU A 205 -14.65 5.55 13.89
CA LEU A 205 -14.34 5.70 12.47
C LEU A 205 -15.58 5.95 11.59
N GLU A 206 -16.65 6.51 12.17
CA GLU A 206 -17.97 6.68 11.51
C GLU A 206 -17.91 7.58 10.28
N ARG A 207 -16.92 8.48 10.19
CA ARG A 207 -16.73 9.34 9.00
C ARG A 207 -16.23 8.58 7.78
N PHE A 208 -15.76 7.34 7.94
CA PHE A 208 -15.16 6.55 6.87
C PHE A 208 -16.15 5.47 6.38
N PRO A 209 -16.47 5.42 5.07
CA PRO A 209 -17.55 4.56 4.54
C PRO A 209 -17.20 3.05 4.48
N GLY A 210 -16.01 2.65 4.91
CA GLY A 210 -15.57 1.25 4.87
C GLY A 210 -15.31 0.67 3.46
N ARG A 211 -15.44 1.47 2.40
CA ARG A 211 -15.15 1.08 1.01
C ARG A 211 -13.73 1.50 0.64
N VAL A 212 -12.82 0.54 0.49
CA VAL A 212 -11.38 0.81 0.30
C VAL A 212 -10.99 0.68 -1.17
N SER A 213 -10.43 1.75 -1.73
CA SER A 213 -9.89 1.77 -3.10
C SER A 213 -8.47 1.19 -3.17
N ASP A 214 -8.06 0.84 -4.38
CA ASP A 214 -6.69 0.46 -4.72
C ASP A 214 -6.27 1.20 -6.00
N SER A 215 -4.99 1.56 -6.12
CA SER A 215 -4.47 2.47 -7.15
C SER A 215 -3.67 1.79 -8.28
N GLY A 216 -3.55 0.46 -8.24
CA GLY A 216 -2.83 -0.33 -9.24
C GLY A 216 -1.60 -1.04 -8.69
N GLU A 217 -0.76 -0.38 -7.90
CA GLU A 217 0.54 -0.95 -7.48
C GLU A 217 0.41 -2.23 -6.64
N GLY A 218 -0.64 -2.35 -5.83
CA GLY A 218 -0.95 -3.58 -5.11
C GLY A 218 -1.31 -4.74 -6.05
N ARG A 219 -1.98 -4.46 -7.18
CA ARG A 219 -2.28 -5.47 -8.22
C ARG A 219 -1.00 -5.89 -8.94
N TRP A 220 -0.23 -4.92 -9.41
CA TRP A 220 1.01 -5.18 -10.15
C TRP A 220 2.08 -5.90 -9.31
N THR A 221 2.07 -5.68 -7.98
CA THR A 221 2.92 -6.47 -7.06
C THR A 221 2.56 -7.96 -7.11
N LEU A 222 1.27 -8.31 -7.19
CA LEU A 222 0.85 -9.70 -7.30
C LEU A 222 1.10 -10.26 -8.69
N ASP A 223 0.90 -9.46 -9.74
CA ASP A 223 1.24 -9.87 -11.11
C ASP A 223 2.73 -10.26 -11.18
N ALA A 224 3.62 -9.41 -10.65
CA ALA A 224 5.05 -9.70 -10.56
C ALA A 224 5.34 -10.94 -9.69
N ALA A 225 4.69 -11.08 -8.53
CA ALA A 225 4.87 -12.26 -7.68
C ALA A 225 4.45 -13.57 -8.37
N ILE A 226 3.40 -13.54 -9.20
CA ILE A 226 2.96 -14.68 -10.00
C ILE A 226 3.98 -15.01 -11.08
N ASP A 227 4.41 -14.01 -11.86
CA ASP A 227 5.40 -14.19 -12.94
C ASP A 227 6.76 -14.69 -12.39
N GLU A 228 7.14 -14.26 -11.19
CA GLU A 228 8.36 -14.67 -10.51
C GLU A 228 8.21 -15.97 -9.69
N ALA A 229 7.00 -16.52 -9.61
CA ALA A 229 6.65 -17.69 -8.79
C ALA A 229 7.00 -17.53 -7.28
N VAL A 230 6.77 -16.33 -6.73
CA VAL A 230 7.02 -15.98 -5.33
C VAL A 230 5.72 -16.08 -4.51
N PRO A 231 5.70 -16.86 -3.41
CA PRO A 231 4.53 -16.90 -2.52
C PRO A 231 4.24 -15.55 -1.86
N ALA A 232 3.05 -14.99 -2.09
CA ALA A 232 2.66 -13.66 -1.63
C ALA A 232 1.31 -13.63 -0.88
N HIS A 233 1.05 -14.63 -0.03
CA HIS A 233 -0.25 -14.84 0.62
C HIS A 233 -0.80 -13.61 1.36
N VAL A 234 0.02 -12.95 2.18
CA VAL A 234 -0.39 -11.78 2.97
C VAL A 234 -0.72 -10.59 2.07
N LEU A 235 0.10 -10.33 1.05
CA LEU A 235 -0.12 -9.22 0.13
C LEU A 235 -1.37 -9.47 -0.73
N ALA A 236 -1.60 -10.72 -1.13
CA ALA A 236 -2.79 -11.13 -1.86
C ALA A 236 -4.06 -10.96 -1.03
N ALA A 237 -4.07 -11.45 0.22
CA ALA A 237 -5.20 -11.29 1.13
C ALA A 237 -5.52 -9.80 1.36
N ALA A 238 -4.51 -8.98 1.67
CA ALA A 238 -4.68 -7.54 1.88
C ALA A 238 -5.29 -6.82 0.66
N LEU A 239 -4.96 -7.25 -0.57
CA LEU A 239 -5.59 -6.72 -1.77
C LEU A 239 -7.03 -7.22 -1.93
N PHE A 240 -7.30 -8.50 -1.69
CA PHE A 240 -8.63 -9.10 -1.81
C PHE A 240 -9.61 -8.56 -0.77
N GLU A 241 -9.16 -8.22 0.44
CA GLU A 241 -9.97 -7.51 1.44
C GLU A 241 -10.49 -6.18 0.89
N ARG A 242 -9.66 -5.43 0.16
CA ARG A 242 -10.10 -4.18 -0.50
C ARG A 242 -11.17 -4.48 -1.55
N PHE A 243 -11.01 -5.56 -2.33
CA PHE A 243 -12.01 -5.95 -3.33
C PHE A 243 -13.33 -6.31 -2.67
N ALA A 244 -13.30 -7.16 -1.64
CA ALA A 244 -14.46 -7.55 -0.85
C ALA A 244 -15.15 -6.34 -0.21
N SER A 245 -14.40 -5.36 0.30
CA SER A 245 -14.94 -4.10 0.87
C SER A 245 -15.78 -3.28 -0.13
N ARG A 246 -15.62 -3.53 -1.43
CA ARG A 246 -16.39 -2.87 -2.50
C ARG A 246 -17.60 -3.67 -2.97
N GLY A 247 -17.84 -4.85 -2.38
CA GLY A 247 -18.92 -5.75 -2.75
C GLY A 247 -18.56 -6.74 -3.87
N GLU A 248 -17.29 -6.82 -4.29
CA GLU A 248 -16.88 -7.70 -5.40
C GLU A 248 -17.00 -9.21 -5.05
N ALA A 249 -17.22 -9.54 -3.78
CA ALA A 249 -17.49 -10.91 -3.31
C ALA A 249 -18.98 -11.30 -3.35
N ASP A 250 -19.91 -10.38 -3.67
CA ASP A 250 -21.37 -10.62 -3.54
C ASP A 250 -21.85 -11.84 -4.32
N PHE A 251 -21.37 -12.06 -5.55
CA PHE A 251 -21.72 -13.25 -6.32
C PHE A 251 -21.22 -14.55 -5.67
N GLN A 252 -19.99 -14.54 -5.14
CA GLN A 252 -19.42 -15.68 -4.42
C GLN A 252 -20.25 -15.99 -3.16
N ASP A 253 -20.62 -14.96 -2.39
CA ASP A 253 -21.39 -15.10 -1.15
C ASP A 253 -22.82 -15.59 -1.40
N ARG A 254 -23.45 -15.12 -2.50
CA ARG A 254 -24.73 -15.65 -2.98
C ARG A 254 -24.61 -17.11 -3.39
N LEU A 255 -23.55 -17.49 -4.09
CA LEU A 255 -23.35 -18.88 -4.52
C LEU A 255 -23.11 -19.80 -3.32
N LEU A 256 -22.35 -19.37 -2.30
CA LEU A 256 -22.19 -20.08 -1.04
C LEU A 256 -23.53 -20.28 -0.33
N SER A 257 -24.36 -19.23 -0.28
CA SER A 257 -25.70 -19.30 0.29
C SER A 257 -26.62 -20.26 -0.49
N ALA A 258 -26.59 -20.20 -1.82
CA ALA A 258 -27.34 -21.09 -2.69
C ALA A 258 -26.91 -22.56 -2.48
N MET A 259 -25.61 -22.86 -2.39
CA MET A 259 -25.14 -24.21 -2.11
C MET A 259 -25.67 -24.71 -0.75
N ARG A 260 -25.60 -23.90 0.32
CA ARG A 260 -26.18 -24.24 1.64
C ARG A 260 -27.67 -24.52 1.58
N TYR A 261 -28.40 -23.77 0.76
CA TYR A 261 -29.81 -24.01 0.53
C TYR A 261 -30.04 -25.34 -0.19
N GLU A 262 -29.33 -25.60 -1.29
CA GLU A 262 -29.53 -26.81 -2.09
C GLU A 262 -29.18 -28.10 -1.34
N PHE A 263 -28.10 -28.13 -0.54
CA PHE A 263 -27.74 -29.35 0.19
C PHE A 263 -28.41 -29.47 1.56
N GLY A 264 -28.74 -28.37 2.22
CA GLY A 264 -29.15 -28.36 3.64
C GLY A 264 -30.50 -27.71 3.93
N GLY A 265 -31.16 -27.12 2.91
CA GLY A 265 -32.42 -26.38 3.08
C GLY A 265 -32.27 -25.07 3.86
N HIS A 266 -31.04 -24.60 4.09
CA HIS A 266 -30.75 -23.39 4.86
C HIS A 266 -31.15 -22.14 4.06
N LEU A 267 -32.26 -21.50 4.43
CA LEU A 267 -32.66 -20.21 3.87
C LEU A 267 -31.74 -19.12 4.42
N ALA A 268 -31.04 -18.40 3.54
CA ALA A 268 -30.29 -17.21 3.94
C ALA A 268 -31.24 -16.18 4.60
N PRO A 269 -30.83 -15.52 5.70
CA PRO A 269 -31.63 -14.48 6.33
C PRO A 269 -32.01 -13.39 5.30
N GLY A 270 -33.31 -13.13 5.14
CA GLY A 270 -33.82 -12.11 4.21
C GLY A 270 -34.11 -12.57 2.78
N ALA A 271 -33.92 -13.86 2.45
CA ALA A 271 -34.44 -14.41 1.20
C ALA A 271 -35.97 -14.45 1.23
N GLY A 272 -36.62 -13.62 0.41
CA GLY A 272 -38.06 -13.67 0.18
C GLY A 272 -38.47 -15.00 -0.47
N ARG A 273 -39.59 -15.56 -0.03
CA ARG A 273 -40.22 -16.73 -0.65
C ARG A 273 -40.75 -16.41 -2.04
#